data_AF-A0A661ZKE5-F1
#
_entry.id   AF-A0A661ZKE5-F1
#
_cell.length_a   1.000
_cell.length_b   1.000
_cell.length_c   1.000
_cell.angle_alpha   90.00
_cell.angle_beta   90.00
_cell.angle_gamma   90.00
#
_symmetry.space_group_name_H-M   'P 1'
#
loop_
_entity.id
_entity.type
_entity.pdbx_description
1 polymer ?
#
loop_
_entity_poly.entity_id
_entity_poly.type
_entity_poly.pdbx_seq_one_letter_code
_entity_poly.pdbx_strand_id
1 'polypeptide(L)' 'MSKDRDDKIMLPDEVIISKIYFIRGQKVMIDRDLAELYEV' A
#
# COMPACT_ATOMS: atom_id res chain seq x y z
N MET A 1 21.26 16.29 14.51
CA MET A 1 19.92 15.71 14.69
C MET A 1 19.02 16.31 13.63
N SER A 2 19.01 15.74 12.43
CA SER A 2 18.09 16.17 11.37
C SER A 2 17.26 14.94 11.02
N LYS A 3 16.02 14.92 11.51
CA LYS A 3 15.03 13.92 11.14
C LYS A 3 14.30 14.52 9.94
N ASP A 4 14.71 14.10 8.75
CA ASP A 4 13.99 14.40 7.52
C ASP A 4 12.55 13.89 7.67
N ARG A 5 11.60 14.80 7.42
CA ARG A 5 10.16 14.54 7.52
C ARG A 5 9.75 13.83 6.24
N ASP A 6 9.90 12.51 6.22
CA ASP A 6 9.11 11.67 5.33
C ASP A 6 7.70 11.56 5.93
N ASP A 7 6.88 12.60 5.75
CA ASP A 7 5.42 12.47 5.76
C ASP A 7 4.99 11.70 4.50
N LYS A 8 5.54 10.49 4.33
CA LYS A 8 4.89 9.48 3.50
C LYS A 8 3.56 9.23 4.17
N ILE A 9 2.47 9.44 3.44
CA ILE A 9 1.12 9.06 3.81
C ILE A 9 1.22 7.68 4.49
N MET A 10 1.20 7.65 5.82
CA MET A 10 1.43 6.44 6.59
C MET A 10 0.10 5.70 6.62
N LEU A 11 -0.20 5.05 5.49
CA LEU A 11 -1.29 4.10 5.41
C LEU A 11 -1.01 2.97 6.40
N PRO A 12 -1.99 2.59 7.22
CA PRO A 12 -1.82 1.46 8.13
C PRO A 12 -1.47 0.19 7.35
N ASP A 13 -0.49 -0.57 7.85
CA ASP A 13 -0.06 -1.82 7.23
C ASP A 13 -1.23 -2.79 6.99
N GLU A 14 -2.21 -2.79 7.90
CA GLU A 14 -3.43 -3.58 7.79
C GLU A 14 -4.23 -3.27 6.52
N VAL A 15 -4.31 -2.00 6.12
CA VAL A 15 -5.01 -1.56 4.90
C VAL A 15 -4.28 -2.09 3.66
N ILE A 16 -2.96 -1.98 3.63
CA ILE A 16 -2.13 -2.47 2.53
C ILE A 16 -2.24 -4.00 2.42
N ILE A 17 -2.14 -4.71 3.55
CA ILE A 17 -2.22 -6.18 3.60
C ILE A 17 -3.60 -6.67 3.13
N SER A 18 -4.68 -5.96 3.47
CA SER A 18 -6.04 -6.31 3.04
C SER A 18 -6.24 -6.26 1.52
N LYS A 19 -5.42 -5.46 0.82
CA LYS A 19 -5.46 -5.26 -0.64
C LYS A 19 -4.50 -6.19 -1.40
N ILE A 20 -3.78 -7.09 -0.70
CA ILE A 20 -2.91 -8.09 -1.32
C ILE A 20 -3.64 -9.42 -1.44
N TYR A 21 -3.82 -9.88 -2.66
CA TYR A 21 -4.46 -11.15 -3.01
C TYR A 21 -3.42 -12.24 -3.26
N PHE A 22 -3.77 -13.50 -2.98
CA PHE A 22 -2.94 -14.65 -3.31
C PHE A 22 -3.48 -15.34 -4.57
N ILE A 23 -2.85 -15.09 -5.71
CA ILE A 23 -3.26 -15.60 -7.02
C ILE A 23 -2.14 -16.49 -7.56
N ARG A 24 -2.46 -17.77 -7.84
CA ARG A 24 -1.50 -18.74 -8.41
C ARG A 24 -0.18 -18.86 -7.63
N GLY A 25 -0.24 -18.79 -6.30
CA GLY A 25 0.96 -18.87 -5.47
C GLY A 25 1.71 -17.56 -5.25
N GLN A 26 1.17 -16.44 -5.75
CA GLN A 26 1.83 -15.14 -5.73
C GLN A 26 0.97 -14.08 -5.04
N LYS A 27 1.63 -13.17 -4.32
CA LYS A 27 1.00 -11.98 -3.75
C LYS A 27 0.85 -10.92 -4.84
N VAL A 28 -0.38 -10.48 -5.08
CA VAL A 28 -0.74 -9.54 -6.15
C VAL A 28 -1.62 -8.44 -5.56
N MET A 29 -1.24 -7.18 -5.77
CA MET A 29 -2.12 -6.02 -5.54
C MET A 29 -2.77 -5.64 -6.85
N ILE A 30 -4.08 -5.43 -6.85
CA ILE A 30 -4.83 -5.08 -8.06
C ILE A 30 -4.67 -3.58 -8.33
N ASP A 31 -4.56 -3.21 -9.60
CA ASP A 31 -4.37 -1.83 -10.03
C ASP A 31 -5.42 -0.86 -9.48
N ARG A 32 -6.70 -1.29 -9.40
CA ARG A 32 -7.78 -0.51 -8.77
C ARG A 32 -7.52 -0.23 -7.28
N ASP A 33 -7.03 -1.23 -6.57
CA ASP A 33 -6.71 -1.11 -5.14
C ASP A 33 -5.49 -0.22 -4.92
N LEU A 34 -4.54 -0.25 -5.86
CA LEU A 34 -3.40 0.65 -5.89
C LEU A 34 -3.83 2.09 -6.17
N ALA A 35 -4.74 2.31 -7.13
CA ALA A 35 -5.26 3.63 -7.47
C ALA A 35 -5.99 4.28 -6.28
N GLU A 36 -6.82 3.50 -5.56
CA GLU A 36 -7.48 3.96 -4.34
C GLU A 36 -6.47 4.31 -3.23
N LEU A 37 -5.34 3.59 -3.15
CA LEU A 37 -4.29 3.83 -2.16
C LEU A 37 -3.52 5.14 -2.41
N TYR A 38 -3.38 5.51 -3.69
CA TYR A 38 -2.61 6.68 -4.12
C TYR A 38 -3.49 7.85 -4.59
N GLU A 39 -4.82 7.72 -4.47
CA GLU A 39 -5.82 8.73 -4.87
C GLU A 39 -5.64 9.21 -6.34
N VAL A 40 -5.24 8.32 -7.25
CA VAL A 40 -5.01 8.61 -8.69
C VAL A 40 -6.19 8.27 -9.59
#